data_AF-A0A7S1FDA7-F1
#
_entry.id   AF-A0A7S1FDA7-F1
#
_cell.length_a   1.000
_cell.length_b   1.000
_cell.length_c   1.000
_cell.angle_alpha   90.00
_cell.angle_beta   90.00
_cell.angle_gamma   90.00
#
_symmetry.space_group_name_H-M   'P 1'
#
loop_
_entity.id
_entity.type
_entity.pdbx_description
1 polymer ?
#
loop_
_entity_poly.entity_id
_entity_poly.type
_entity_poly.pdbx_seq_one_letter_code
_entity_poly.pdbx_strand_id
1 'polypeptide(L)'
;CHPAFPFIFAHNRDEYRARPSCSVTLESETGVACGRDAEAGGTVLGIHSLRGHFAALTNRSCRRELPSSRTSRGRLVEYILLHGPDSVKAFVSSRVFDGFHLVFGDVLTEDPQLEYIWCEAPASGRDSAPSAAGSQEVNQGIFVLSNENVSVGESPWPKSVWLRTAVSSFLEALPSDPLVHDVQEGLAEIMGHADAPPPGQEVASRSSIPDKRSGPFL
;
A
#
# COMPACT_ATOMS: atom_id res chain seq x y z
N CYS A 1 12.23 -9.18 6.04
CA CYS A 1 12.43 -9.62 4.63
C CYS A 1 12.66 -11.11 4.68
N HIS A 2 11.92 -11.89 3.89
CA HIS A 2 11.99 -13.35 3.90
C HIS A 2 12.57 -13.84 2.56
N PRO A 3 13.55 -14.75 2.52
CA PRO A 3 14.27 -15.11 1.29
C PRO A 3 13.37 -15.68 0.18
N ALA A 4 12.26 -16.34 0.54
CA ALA A 4 11.30 -16.86 -0.44
C ALA A 4 10.40 -15.77 -1.09
N PHE A 5 10.35 -14.56 -0.54
CA PHE A 5 9.54 -13.46 -1.07
C PHE A 5 10.39 -12.20 -1.27
N PRO A 6 10.84 -11.91 -2.49
CA PRO A 6 11.64 -10.71 -2.77
C PRO A 6 10.87 -9.42 -2.49
N PHE A 7 9.53 -9.48 -2.57
CA PHE A 7 8.65 -8.37 -2.28
C PHE A 7 7.34 -8.87 -1.63
N ILE A 8 6.93 -8.21 -0.56
CA ILE A 8 5.64 -8.42 0.09
C ILE A 8 5.00 -7.05 0.27
N PHE A 9 3.74 -6.92 -0.17
CA PHE A 9 2.95 -5.73 0.05
C PHE A 9 1.62 -6.08 0.71
N ALA A 10 1.32 -5.42 1.82
CA ALA A 10 0.06 -5.54 2.53
C ALA A 10 -0.56 -4.15 2.69
N HIS A 11 -1.83 -4.02 2.32
CA HIS A 11 -2.54 -2.75 2.36
C HIS A 11 -3.97 -2.94 2.83
N ASN A 12 -4.33 -2.22 3.89
CA ASN A 12 -5.71 -2.11 4.34
C ASN A 12 -6.33 -0.87 3.72
N ARG A 13 -7.40 -1.05 2.96
CA ARG A 13 -8.25 0.06 2.51
C ARG A 13 -9.20 0.44 3.64
N ASP A 14 -8.85 1.44 4.42
CA ASP A 14 -9.73 2.01 5.44
C ASP A 14 -10.60 3.12 4.80
N GLU A 15 -11.61 2.71 4.04
CA GLU A 15 -12.63 3.63 3.52
C GLU A 15 -14.01 3.17 4.00
N TYR A 16 -14.89 4.13 4.29
CA TYR A 16 -16.27 3.93 4.73
C TYR A 16 -16.87 2.65 4.17
N ARG A 17 -17.28 1.72 5.05
CA ARG A 17 -17.81 0.36 4.77
C ARG A 17 -18.94 0.29 3.72
N ALA A 18 -19.43 1.43 3.24
CA ALA A 18 -20.48 1.56 2.25
C ALA A 18 -20.00 1.54 0.77
N ARG A 19 -18.69 1.53 0.49
CA ARG A 19 -18.19 1.50 -0.90
C ARG A 19 -17.82 0.08 -1.36
N PRO A 20 -18.59 -0.57 -2.25
CA PRO A 20 -18.25 -1.88 -2.78
C PRO A 20 -17.00 -1.79 -3.68
N SER A 21 -16.00 -2.65 -3.44
CA SER A 21 -14.87 -2.86 -4.34
C SER A 21 -14.98 -4.20 -5.04
N CYS A 22 -14.60 -4.27 -6.31
CA CYS A 22 -14.49 -5.54 -7.03
C CYS A 22 -13.24 -6.31 -6.59
N SER A 23 -13.31 -7.65 -6.62
CA SER A 23 -12.14 -8.51 -6.46
C SER A 23 -11.05 -8.15 -7.47
N VAL A 24 -9.79 -8.36 -7.08
CA VAL A 24 -8.64 -8.16 -7.97
C VAL A 24 -8.85 -9.00 -9.23
N THR A 25 -8.80 -8.36 -10.39
CA THR A 25 -8.97 -9.02 -11.68
C THR A 25 -7.80 -8.67 -12.58
N LEU A 26 -7.35 -9.62 -13.40
CA LEU A 26 -6.40 -9.37 -14.48
C LEU A 26 -7.16 -8.83 -15.69
N GLU A 27 -6.85 -7.61 -16.08
CA GLU A 27 -7.36 -6.98 -17.29
C GLU A 27 -6.61 -7.49 -18.51
N SER A 28 -7.28 -8.23 -19.39
CA SER A 28 -6.67 -8.85 -20.55
C SER A 28 -6.10 -7.84 -21.56
N GLU A 29 -6.73 -6.68 -21.71
CA GLU A 29 -6.33 -5.67 -22.70
C GLU A 29 -5.06 -4.91 -22.29
N THR A 30 -4.90 -4.66 -20.99
CA THR A 30 -3.80 -3.83 -20.44
C THR A 30 -2.73 -4.67 -19.76
N GLY A 31 -3.02 -5.91 -19.39
CA GLY A 31 -2.15 -6.77 -18.58
C GLY A 31 -2.06 -6.35 -17.12
N VAL A 32 -2.94 -5.45 -16.66
CA VAL A 32 -2.95 -4.92 -15.30
C VAL A 32 -3.78 -5.81 -14.38
N ALA A 33 -3.21 -6.22 -13.24
CA ALA A 33 -3.91 -6.85 -12.15
C ALA A 33 -4.19 -5.83 -11.04
N CYS A 34 -5.46 -5.45 -10.85
CA CYS A 34 -5.84 -4.48 -9.82
C CYS A 34 -7.28 -4.68 -9.34
N GLY A 35 -7.60 -4.14 -8.17
CA GLY A 35 -8.99 -3.94 -7.74
C GLY A 35 -9.48 -2.56 -8.19
N ARG A 36 -10.62 -2.48 -8.89
CA ARG A 36 -11.21 -1.21 -9.33
C ARG A 36 -12.23 -0.68 -8.33
N ASP A 37 -12.20 0.62 -8.11
CA ASP A 37 -13.25 1.34 -7.39
C ASP A 37 -14.47 1.53 -8.28
N ALA A 38 -15.65 1.11 -7.79
CA ALA A 38 -16.88 1.14 -8.57
C ALA A 38 -17.46 2.55 -8.78
N GLU A 39 -17.07 3.54 -7.98
CA GLU A 39 -17.63 4.90 -8.05
C GLU A 39 -16.75 5.88 -8.83
N ALA A 40 -15.45 5.92 -8.52
CA ALA A 40 -14.49 6.83 -9.13
C ALA A 40 -13.74 6.22 -10.32
N GLY A 41 -13.89 4.91 -10.56
CA GLY A 41 -13.28 4.17 -11.66
C GLY A 41 -11.75 4.01 -11.59
N GLY A 42 -11.12 4.49 -10.52
CA GLY A 42 -9.67 4.38 -10.30
C GLY A 42 -9.29 3.12 -9.53
N THR A 43 -7.98 2.95 -9.32
CA THR A 43 -7.44 1.86 -8.48
C THR A 43 -6.52 2.43 -7.39
N VAL A 44 -6.51 1.79 -6.23
CA VAL A 44 -5.62 2.15 -5.10
C VAL A 44 -4.41 1.23 -5.02
N LEU A 45 -4.42 0.11 -5.73
CA LEU A 45 -3.38 -0.91 -5.70
C LEU A 45 -3.42 -1.75 -6.97
N GLY A 46 -2.28 -1.93 -7.61
CA GLY A 46 -2.15 -2.91 -8.68
C GLY A 46 -0.71 -3.19 -9.09
N ILE A 47 -0.60 -4.12 -10.04
CA ILE A 47 0.65 -4.48 -10.69
C ILE A 47 0.41 -4.79 -12.17
N HIS A 48 1.32 -4.38 -13.05
CA HIS A 48 1.35 -4.86 -14.42
C HIS A 48 1.98 -6.26 -14.46
N SER A 49 1.21 -7.27 -14.85
CA SER A 49 1.58 -8.70 -14.77
C SER A 49 2.90 -9.07 -15.47
N LEU A 50 3.18 -8.44 -16.63
CA LEU A 50 4.40 -8.73 -17.40
C LEU A 50 5.57 -7.80 -17.09
N ARG A 51 5.32 -6.50 -16.87
CA ARG A 51 6.38 -5.50 -16.69
C ARG A 51 6.78 -5.30 -15.24
N GLY A 52 5.96 -5.75 -14.29
CA GLY A 52 6.22 -5.57 -12.86
C GLY A 52 6.00 -4.16 -12.33
N HIS A 53 5.43 -3.25 -13.13
CA HIS A 53 5.08 -1.90 -12.69
C HIS A 53 4.06 -2.01 -11.57
N PHE A 54 4.48 -1.66 -10.37
CA PHE A 54 3.69 -1.71 -9.15
C PHE A 54 3.34 -0.29 -8.71
N ALA A 55 2.12 -0.12 -8.21
CA ALA A 55 1.73 1.11 -7.55
C ALA A 55 0.67 0.86 -6.49
N ALA A 56 0.81 1.57 -5.38
CA ALA A 56 -0.14 1.57 -4.28
C ALA A 56 -0.30 2.98 -3.71
N LEU A 57 -1.54 3.33 -3.39
CA LEU A 57 -1.91 4.65 -2.90
C LEU A 57 -2.70 4.52 -1.60
N THR A 58 -2.33 5.33 -0.61
CA THR A 58 -3.19 5.58 0.55
C THR A 58 -3.51 7.06 0.69
N ASN A 59 -4.74 7.36 1.11
CA ASN A 59 -5.20 8.74 1.25
C ASN A 59 -4.50 9.41 2.44
N ARG A 60 -4.18 10.71 2.31
CA ARG A 60 -3.80 11.53 3.45
C ARG A 60 -5.02 12.26 3.96
N SER A 61 -5.29 12.16 5.27
CA SER A 61 -6.46 12.78 5.88
C SER A 61 -6.45 14.29 5.65
N CYS A 62 -7.53 14.81 5.08
CA CYS A 62 -7.73 16.25 4.92
C CYS A 62 -8.93 16.65 5.77
N ARG A 63 -8.72 17.47 6.81
CA ARG A 63 -9.79 17.96 7.70
C ARG A 63 -10.85 18.86 7.03
N ARG A 64 -10.80 19.06 5.72
CA ARG A 64 -11.59 20.05 5.00
C ARG A 64 -12.37 19.40 3.87
N GLU A 65 -13.60 19.85 3.66
CA GLU A 65 -14.38 19.55 2.45
C GLU A 65 -13.68 20.12 1.23
N LEU A 66 -13.35 19.26 0.28
CA LEU A 66 -12.56 19.60 -0.89
C LEU A 66 -13.47 19.77 -2.11
N PRO A 67 -13.13 20.68 -3.06
CA PRO A 67 -13.93 20.89 -4.25
C PRO A 67 -14.05 19.62 -5.10
N SER A 68 -15.23 19.37 -5.68
CA SER A 68 -15.54 18.20 -6.51
C SER A 68 -14.79 18.11 -7.85
N SER A 69 -14.02 19.14 -8.23
CA SER A 69 -13.34 19.25 -9.52
C SER A 69 -11.91 18.72 -9.54
N ARG A 70 -11.43 18.07 -8.46
CA ARG A 70 -10.05 17.56 -8.37
C ARG A 70 -9.89 16.22 -9.08
N THR A 71 -8.69 15.99 -9.62
CA THR A 71 -8.36 14.72 -10.29
C THR A 71 -8.38 13.59 -9.27
N SER A 72 -9.06 12.48 -9.59
CA SER A 72 -9.04 11.29 -8.73
C SER A 72 -7.60 10.77 -8.57
N ARG A 73 -7.19 10.59 -7.31
CA ARG A 73 -5.89 10.01 -6.93
C ARG A 73 -5.71 8.60 -7.50
N GLY A 74 -6.78 7.82 -7.65
CA GLY A 74 -6.71 6.48 -8.22
C GLY A 74 -6.21 6.43 -9.68
N ARG A 75 -6.26 7.56 -10.40
CA ARG A 75 -5.66 7.66 -11.74
C ARG A 75 -4.13 7.71 -11.72
N LEU A 76 -3.52 8.09 -10.59
CA LEU A 76 -2.07 8.01 -10.42
C LEU A 76 -1.60 6.58 -10.52
N VAL A 77 -2.28 5.69 -9.81
CA VAL A 77 -1.96 4.26 -9.80
C VAL A 77 -2.12 3.69 -11.21
N GLU A 78 -3.26 3.88 -11.85
CA GLU A 78 -3.49 3.44 -13.24
C GLU A 78 -2.42 3.95 -14.21
N TYR A 79 -2.06 5.23 -14.13
CA TYR A 79 -1.03 5.82 -14.97
C TYR A 79 0.31 5.09 -14.83
N ILE A 80 0.72 4.76 -13.60
CA ILE A 80 1.96 4.03 -13.32
C ILE A 80 1.93 2.62 -13.89
N LEU A 81 0.83 1.90 -13.65
CA LEU A 81 0.71 0.52 -14.10
C LEU A 81 0.85 0.43 -15.62
N LEU A 82 0.42 1.46 -16.36
CA LEU A 82 0.48 1.51 -17.83
C LEU A 82 1.78 2.09 -18.39
N HIS A 83 2.37 3.10 -17.73
CA HIS A 83 3.48 3.90 -18.28
C HIS A 83 4.81 3.75 -17.54
N GLY A 84 4.83 3.04 -16.40
CA GLY A 84 6.02 2.81 -15.60
C GLY A 84 6.38 3.96 -14.63
N PRO A 85 7.36 3.71 -13.75
CA PRO A 85 7.72 4.61 -12.64
C PRO A 85 8.40 5.93 -13.08
N ASP A 86 9.14 5.92 -14.19
CA ASP A 86 9.96 7.07 -14.60
C ASP A 86 9.16 8.35 -14.90
N SER A 87 7.92 8.18 -15.37
CA SER A 87 7.07 9.29 -15.80
C SER A 87 6.24 9.91 -14.67
N VAL A 88 6.25 9.30 -13.48
CA VAL A 88 5.34 9.63 -12.37
C VAL A 88 5.58 11.01 -11.83
N LYS A 89 6.85 11.39 -11.60
CA LYS A 89 7.20 12.70 -11.05
C LYS A 89 6.70 13.84 -11.96
N ALA A 90 6.86 13.68 -13.27
CA ALA A 90 6.34 14.64 -14.25
C ALA A 90 4.80 14.66 -14.27
N PHE A 91 4.16 13.49 -14.16
CA PHE A 91 2.70 13.38 -14.12
C PHE A 91 2.10 14.03 -12.87
N VAL A 92 2.66 13.76 -11.69
CA VAL A 92 2.27 14.41 -10.43
C VAL A 92 2.45 15.92 -10.51
N SER A 93 3.55 16.38 -11.14
CA SER A 93 3.89 17.80 -11.23
C SER A 93 3.09 18.60 -12.26
N SER A 94 2.17 17.97 -12.99
CA SER A 94 1.38 18.64 -14.03
C SER A 94 -0.12 18.64 -13.71
N ARG A 95 -0.51 18.18 -12.52
CA ARG A 95 -1.90 18.13 -12.06
C ARG A 95 -2.00 18.55 -10.59
N VAL A 96 -3.22 18.87 -10.17
CA VAL A 96 -3.55 19.16 -8.77
C VAL A 96 -4.29 17.96 -8.19
N PHE A 97 -3.69 17.36 -7.18
CA PHE A 97 -4.24 16.25 -6.41
C PHE A 97 -4.53 16.68 -4.96
N ASP A 98 -5.42 15.95 -4.32
CA ASP A 98 -5.55 15.97 -2.86
C ASP A 98 -4.38 15.26 -2.19
N GLY A 99 -4.20 15.46 -0.89
CA GLY A 99 -3.16 14.78 -0.12
C GLY A 99 -3.21 13.26 -0.31
N PHE A 100 -2.03 12.67 -0.54
CA PHE A 100 -1.85 11.24 -0.76
C PHE A 100 -0.45 10.78 -0.37
N HIS A 101 -0.33 9.47 -0.18
CA HIS A 101 0.91 8.72 -0.12
C HIS A 101 0.91 7.72 -1.28
N LEU A 102 2.00 7.68 -2.04
CA LEU A 102 2.12 6.84 -3.23
C LEU A 102 3.43 6.07 -3.18
N VAL A 103 3.35 4.74 -3.18
CA VAL A 103 4.51 3.84 -3.31
C VAL A 103 4.43 3.17 -4.68
N PHE A 104 5.53 3.19 -5.42
CA PHE A 104 5.55 2.67 -6.78
C PHE A 104 6.95 2.26 -7.22
N GLY A 105 7.04 1.45 -8.27
CA GLY A 105 8.31 1.01 -8.83
C GLY A 105 8.17 -0.30 -9.59
N ASP A 106 9.30 -0.91 -9.95
CA ASP A 106 9.34 -2.19 -10.64
C ASP A 106 9.70 -3.31 -9.66
N VAL A 107 8.83 -4.31 -9.55
CA VAL A 107 8.96 -5.40 -8.56
C VAL A 107 9.19 -6.79 -9.15
N LEU A 108 9.17 -6.92 -10.48
CA LEU A 108 9.49 -8.16 -11.19
C LEU A 108 10.89 -8.08 -11.82
N THR A 109 11.85 -7.55 -11.07
CA THR A 109 13.26 -7.40 -11.45
C THR A 109 14.13 -8.14 -10.43
N GLU A 110 15.40 -8.39 -10.76
CA GLU A 110 16.37 -8.99 -9.82
C GLU A 110 16.65 -8.09 -8.61
N ASP A 111 16.52 -6.78 -8.79
CA ASP A 111 16.69 -5.76 -7.76
C ASP A 111 15.49 -4.80 -7.79
N PRO A 112 14.41 -5.10 -7.04
CA PRO A 112 13.23 -4.25 -6.98
C PRO A 112 13.55 -2.86 -6.43
N GLN A 113 13.25 -1.82 -7.21
CA GLN A 113 13.46 -0.43 -6.83
C GLN A 113 12.12 0.24 -6.64
N LEU A 114 11.87 0.71 -5.42
CA LEU A 114 10.62 1.34 -5.03
C LEU A 114 10.86 2.77 -4.58
N GLU A 115 10.02 3.67 -5.06
CA GLU A 115 9.96 5.06 -4.66
C GLU A 115 8.68 5.33 -3.86
N TYR A 116 8.79 6.27 -2.92
CA TYR A 116 7.69 6.80 -2.16
C TYR A 116 7.60 8.32 -2.37
N ILE A 117 6.44 8.78 -2.84
CA ILE A 117 6.11 10.20 -2.98
C ILE A 117 4.90 10.52 -2.09
N TRP A 118 4.93 11.69 -1.45
CA TRP A 118 3.76 12.21 -0.76
C TRP A 118 3.37 13.60 -1.26
N CYS A 119 2.06 13.83 -1.23
CA CYS A 119 1.43 15.09 -1.54
C CYS A 119 0.81 15.68 -0.28
N GLU A 120 1.04 16.97 -0.06
CA GLU A 120 0.29 17.76 0.90
C GLU A 120 -0.91 18.40 0.22
N ALA A 121 -2.06 18.37 0.91
CA ALA A 121 -3.19 19.14 0.45
C ALA A 121 -2.80 20.62 0.45
N PRO A 122 -3.08 21.36 -0.63
CA PRO A 122 -2.63 22.73 -0.75
C PRO A 122 -3.14 23.60 0.40
N ALA A 123 -2.22 24.33 1.04
CA ALA A 123 -2.55 25.46 1.90
C ALA A 123 -3.40 26.45 1.09
N SER A 124 -4.42 27.03 1.72
CA SER A 124 -5.42 27.93 1.12
C SER A 124 -4.90 28.79 -0.06
N GLY A 125 -5.39 28.54 -1.28
CA GLY A 125 -5.16 29.37 -2.46
C GLY A 125 -5.59 28.64 -3.74
N ARG A 126 -6.17 29.35 -4.72
CA ARG A 126 -6.53 28.79 -6.05
C ARG A 126 -5.31 28.56 -6.94
N ASP A 127 -4.15 29.09 -6.56
CA ASP A 127 -2.87 28.95 -7.25
C ASP A 127 -1.93 28.13 -6.37
N SER A 128 -2.07 26.81 -6.40
CA SER A 128 -1.16 25.92 -5.68
C SER A 128 -0.22 25.28 -6.69
N ALA A 129 1.09 25.42 -6.45
CA ALA A 129 2.16 24.74 -7.16
C ALA A 129 1.91 23.21 -7.24
N PRO A 130 2.55 22.51 -8.19
CA PRO A 130 2.40 21.07 -8.34
C PRO A 130 2.48 20.25 -7.04
N SER A 131 1.66 19.21 -6.99
CA SER A 131 1.25 18.48 -5.79
C SER A 131 2.31 17.64 -5.06
N ALA A 132 3.60 17.66 -5.40
CA ALA A 132 4.59 16.86 -4.67
C ALA A 132 5.20 17.64 -3.49
N ALA A 133 4.94 17.18 -2.26
CA ALA A 133 5.54 17.76 -1.05
C ALA A 133 6.91 17.13 -0.72
N GLY A 134 7.16 15.90 -1.18
CA GLY A 134 8.48 15.26 -1.13
C GLY A 134 8.50 13.84 -1.68
N SER A 135 9.70 13.28 -1.77
CA SER A 135 9.97 11.92 -2.26
C SER A 135 11.15 11.29 -1.52
N GLN A 136 11.15 9.96 -1.40
CA GLN A 136 12.30 9.18 -0.94
C GLN A 136 12.29 7.78 -1.57
N GLU A 137 13.45 7.14 -1.61
CA GLU A 137 13.55 5.72 -1.93
C GLU A 137 13.01 4.88 -0.78
N VAL A 138 12.33 3.78 -1.11
CA VAL A 138 11.88 2.78 -0.14
C VAL A 138 13.03 1.80 0.06
N ASN A 139 13.77 2.01 1.14
CA ASN A 139 14.89 1.15 1.50
C ASN A 139 14.45 -0.29 1.76
N GLN A 140 15.38 -1.23 1.52
CA GLN A 140 15.19 -2.63 1.87
C GLN A 140 14.82 -2.81 3.35
N GLY A 141 13.92 -3.76 3.62
CA GLY A 141 13.41 -4.06 4.95
C GLY A 141 11.90 -3.90 5.02
N ILE A 142 11.41 -3.44 6.17
CA ILE A 142 9.98 -3.21 6.38
C ILE A 142 9.71 -1.71 6.30
N PHE A 143 8.84 -1.33 5.38
CA PHE A 143 8.36 0.03 5.22
C PHE A 143 6.89 0.10 5.64
N VAL A 144 6.55 1.02 6.55
CA VAL A 144 5.19 1.13 7.11
C VAL A 144 4.67 2.54 6.84
N LEU A 145 3.47 2.60 6.27
CA LEU A 145 2.74 3.84 6.01
C LEU A 145 1.42 3.86 6.77
N SER A 146 1.01 5.05 7.18
CA SER A 146 -0.34 5.36 7.66
C SER A 146 -0.81 6.65 7.01
N ASN A 147 -2.12 6.91 7.05
CA ASN A 147 -2.74 8.09 6.43
C ASN A 147 -2.28 9.44 7.03
N GLU A 148 -1.59 9.40 8.16
CA GLU A 148 -1.07 10.58 8.88
C GLU A 148 0.47 10.58 8.92
N ASN A 149 1.16 9.62 8.27
CA ASN A 149 2.62 9.50 8.42
C ASN A 149 3.31 10.65 7.67
N VAL A 150 3.69 11.70 8.40
CA VAL A 150 4.55 12.78 7.92
C VAL A 150 6.00 12.42 8.25
N SER A 151 6.88 12.67 7.29
CA SER A 151 8.31 12.34 7.31
C SER A 151 9.06 12.73 8.60
N VAL A 152 10.14 11.98 8.88
CA VAL A 152 11.23 12.19 9.85
C VAL A 152 11.08 13.38 10.82
N GLY A 153 10.75 13.09 12.09
CA GLY A 153 10.78 14.07 13.18
C GLY A 153 9.55 14.04 14.08
N GLU A 154 8.43 13.49 13.61
CA GLU A 154 7.24 13.24 14.43
C GLU A 154 7.29 11.86 15.10
N SER A 155 6.70 11.75 16.29
CA SER A 155 6.57 10.46 16.98
C SER A 155 5.73 9.51 16.12
N PRO A 156 6.24 8.32 15.76
CA PRO A 156 5.51 7.40 14.90
C PRO A 156 4.22 6.97 15.58
N TRP A 157 3.15 6.86 14.79
CA TRP A 157 1.84 6.46 15.30
C TRP A 157 1.95 5.08 15.98
N PRO A 158 1.39 4.87 17.20
CA PRO A 158 1.60 3.64 17.96
C PRO A 158 1.24 2.36 17.19
N LYS A 159 0.19 2.42 16.36
CA LYS A 159 -0.21 1.30 15.50
C LYS A 159 0.82 0.99 14.41
N SER A 160 1.47 2.01 13.84
CA SER A 160 2.54 1.81 12.85
C SER A 160 3.79 1.17 13.49
N VAL A 161 4.10 1.54 14.72
CA VAL A 161 5.21 0.92 15.50
C VAL A 161 4.87 -0.54 15.81
N TRP A 162 3.68 -0.79 16.35
CA TRP A 162 3.22 -2.15 16.64
C TRP A 162 3.20 -3.02 15.37
N LEU A 163 2.65 -2.50 14.27
CA LEU A 163 2.54 -3.22 13.00
C LEU A 163 3.90 -3.62 12.47
N ARG A 164 4.89 -2.71 12.52
CA ARG A 164 6.28 -3.01 12.16
C ARG A 164 6.82 -4.18 12.98
N THR A 165 6.65 -4.13 14.31
CA THR A 165 7.13 -5.20 15.20
C THR A 165 6.43 -6.53 14.93
N ALA A 166 5.10 -6.53 14.83
CA ALA A 166 4.32 -7.74 14.59
C ALA A 166 4.66 -8.40 13.26
N VAL A 167 4.77 -7.61 12.18
CA VAL A 167 5.16 -8.13 10.85
C VAL A 167 6.61 -8.60 10.85
N SER A 168 7.55 -7.88 11.49
CA SER A 168 8.94 -8.35 11.64
C SER A 168 8.98 -9.74 12.29
N SER A 169 8.38 -9.87 13.47
CA SER A 169 8.40 -11.13 14.23
C SER A 169 7.71 -12.26 13.48
N PHE A 170 6.61 -11.96 12.77
CA PHE A 170 5.94 -12.94 11.94
C PHE A 170 6.84 -13.44 10.80
N LEU A 171 7.46 -12.53 10.04
CA LEU A 171 8.34 -12.90 8.92
C LEU A 171 9.60 -13.64 9.38
N GLU A 172 10.13 -13.31 10.56
CA GLU A 172 11.28 -14.01 11.17
C GLU A 172 10.94 -15.42 11.65
N ALA A 173 9.68 -15.67 12.01
CA ALA A 173 9.20 -16.97 12.46
C ALA A 173 8.79 -17.92 11.32
N LEU A 174 8.73 -17.44 10.07
CA LEU A 174 8.40 -18.27 8.92
C LEU A 174 9.51 -19.30 8.63
N PRO A 175 9.15 -20.53 8.20
CA PRO A 175 10.13 -21.47 7.67
C PRO A 175 10.76 -20.93 6.39
N SER A 176 11.92 -21.45 5.98
CA SER A 176 12.67 -20.97 4.80
C SER A 176 11.90 -21.04 3.47
N ASP A 177 10.91 -21.92 3.38
CA ASP A 177 10.04 -22.12 2.21
C ASP A 177 8.57 -22.22 2.67
N PRO A 178 7.96 -21.09 3.06
CA PRO A 178 6.60 -21.07 3.57
C PRO A 178 5.60 -21.08 2.43
N LEU A 179 4.41 -21.63 2.67
CA LEU A 179 3.34 -21.54 1.69
C LEU A 179 2.84 -20.10 1.59
N VAL A 180 2.58 -19.63 0.36
CA VAL A 180 2.02 -18.29 0.08
C VAL A 180 0.75 -18.03 0.92
N HIS A 181 -0.09 -19.06 1.05
CA HIS A 181 -1.31 -19.02 1.83
C HIS A 181 -1.06 -18.71 3.31
N ASP A 182 -0.07 -19.32 3.94
CA ASP A 182 0.24 -19.11 5.36
C ASP A 182 0.74 -17.69 5.61
N VAL A 183 1.51 -17.14 4.65
CA VAL A 183 1.95 -15.74 4.69
C VAL A 183 0.78 -14.79 4.53
N GLN A 184 -0.12 -15.06 3.60
CA GLN A 184 -1.32 -14.26 3.39
C GLN A 184 -2.22 -14.26 4.65
N GLU A 185 -2.51 -15.42 5.23
CA GLU A 185 -3.33 -15.52 6.43
C GLU A 185 -2.71 -14.82 7.63
N GLY A 186 -1.41 -15.03 7.88
CA GLY A 186 -0.73 -14.39 9.01
C GLY A 186 -0.66 -12.87 8.88
N LEU A 187 -0.41 -12.36 7.66
CA LEU A 187 -0.47 -10.92 7.42
C LEU A 187 -1.90 -10.39 7.54
N ALA A 188 -2.91 -11.11 7.05
CA ALA A 188 -4.31 -10.70 7.19
C ALA A 188 -4.75 -10.64 8.66
N GLU A 189 -4.32 -11.59 9.49
CA GLU A 189 -4.57 -11.60 10.93
C GLU A 189 -3.96 -10.36 11.60
N ILE A 190 -2.67 -10.08 11.36
CA ILE A 190 -1.97 -8.91 11.91
C ILE A 190 -2.62 -7.61 11.41
N MET A 191 -2.90 -7.50 10.12
CA MET A 191 -3.50 -6.32 9.51
C MET A 191 -4.96 -6.12 9.97
N GLY A 192 -5.65 -7.17 10.37
CA GLY A 192 -7.04 -7.12 10.84
C GLY A 192 -7.25 -6.44 12.20
N HIS A 193 -6.17 -6.17 12.95
CA HIS A 193 -6.27 -5.48 14.23
C HIS A 193 -6.71 -4.01 14.06
N ALA A 194 -7.84 -3.65 14.67
CA ALA A 194 -8.39 -2.29 14.65
C ALA A 194 -7.49 -1.29 15.39
N ASP A 195 -6.92 -1.71 16.53
CA ASP A 195 -6.07 -0.89 17.39
C ASP A 195 -4.73 -1.58 17.66
N ALA A 196 -3.72 -0.78 18.03
CA ALA A 196 -2.50 -1.33 18.62
C ALA A 196 -2.89 -1.97 19.97
N PRO A 197 -2.58 -3.25 20.20
CA PRO A 197 -2.78 -3.85 21.51
C PRO A 197 -1.98 -3.06 22.56
N PRO A 198 -2.47 -3.00 23.81
CA PRO A 198 -1.80 -2.27 24.87
C PRO A 198 -0.37 -2.80 25.09
N PRO A 199 0.58 -1.95 25.51
CA PRO A 199 1.96 -2.36 25.74
C PRO A 199 2.04 -3.58 26.68
N GLY A 200 2.69 -4.66 26.25
CA GLY A 200 2.90 -5.86 27.06
C GLY A 200 2.00 -7.06 26.75
N GLN A 201 1.06 -6.96 25.79
CA GLN A 201 0.49 -8.16 25.15
C GLN A 201 1.42 -8.59 24.01
N GLU A 202 2.18 -9.67 24.24
CA GLU A 202 2.97 -10.32 23.19
C GLU A 202 2.05 -10.76 22.03
N VAL A 203 2.55 -10.61 20.81
CA VAL A 203 1.97 -11.26 19.63
C VAL A 203 1.95 -12.75 19.94
N ALA A 204 0.76 -13.35 20.01
CA ALA A 204 0.61 -14.74 20.38
C ALA A 204 1.55 -15.59 19.51
N SER A 205 2.61 -16.12 20.12
CA SER A 205 3.50 -17.05 19.44
C SER A 205 2.65 -18.26 19.05
N ARG A 206 2.53 -18.54 17.75
CA ARG A 206 1.89 -19.77 17.26
C ARG A 206 2.76 -20.96 17.65
N SER A 207 2.65 -21.39 18.90
CA SER A 207 2.91 -22.77 19.28
C SER A 207 1.67 -23.55 18.85
N SER A 208 1.87 -24.53 17.97
CA SER A 208 0.90 -25.43 17.34
C SER A 208 0.07 -24.87 16.16
N ILE A 209 0.60 -25.03 14.94
CA ILE A 209 -0.24 -25.24 13.74
C ILE A 209 -0.64 -26.72 13.76
N PRO A 210 -1.92 -27.07 14.01
CA PRO A 210 -2.38 -28.43 13.78
C PRO A 210 -2.47 -28.67 12.26
N ASP A 211 -1.84 -29.75 11.81
CA ASP A 211 -1.95 -30.29 10.45
C ASP A 211 -3.43 -30.57 10.13
N LYS A 212 -4.09 -29.63 9.45
CA LYS A 212 -5.44 -29.81 8.91
C LYS A 212 -5.38 -29.79 7.40
N ARG A 213 -4.95 -30.92 6.85
CA ARG A 213 -5.46 -31.41 5.56
C ARG A 213 -6.99 -31.42 5.62
N SER A 214 -7.65 -30.52 4.89
CA SER A 214 -8.84 -30.78 4.06
C SER A 214 -9.75 -29.54 3.92
N GLY A 215 -9.94 -29.07 2.69
CA GLY A 215 -11.12 -28.29 2.28
C GLY A 215 -10.78 -27.02 1.49
N PRO A 216 -11.31 -26.84 0.26
CA PRO A 216 -11.06 -25.64 -0.53
C PRO A 216 -12.03 -24.53 -0.11
N PHE A 217 -11.54 -23.30 0.02
CA PHE A 217 -12.41 -22.11 -0.05
C PHE A 217 -11.80 -21.06 -0.98
N LEU A 218 -12.72 -20.47 -1.73
CA LEU A 218 -12.61 -19.61 -2.91
C LEU A 218 -12.02 -18.23 -2.63
#